data_AF-A0A9E3DYB4-F1
#
_entry.id   AF-A0A9E3DYB4-F1
#
_cell.length_a   1.000
_cell.length_b   1.000
_cell.length_c   1.000
_cell.angle_alpha   90.00
_cell.angle_beta   90.00
_cell.angle_gamma   90.00
#
_symmetry.space_group_name_H-M   'P 1'
#
loop_
_entity.id
_entity.type
_entity.pdbx_description
1 polymer ?
#
loop_
_entity_poly.entity_id
_entity_poly.type
_entity_poly.pdbx_seq_one_letter_code
_entity_poly.pdbx_strand_id
1 'polypeptide(L)'
;MKRSWRILAAPGGCAALLLVTGLLTQAPALAAAASPAVTAARALPGGDGPPGFWWGTDSWPVTVPGGAPYSMPFLGGAYGGYIGMTGNWAYWLGCSGQAHFLAFSAADYAQAHTDYVSYHRGVGDGAYWFMGGPGVDPHYNGTAAEAYAWGQAQAARALSDIAGQPIDYPVVWMDIELPGITPAPDNGWTSVYTSPCSGVVSQSYVPTSVDRADFNGFWDYVTAHSAYKVGVYSSPGVWASIFGTGTDSLILHTYEWTYEPETTDYTGDAPYGWCLKSGGCAEFFGGQASSSAYALMWQWSGGGGVPNGIDGSNGDLDQIDGATQG
;
A
#
# COMPACT_ATOMS: atom_id res chain seq x y z
N MET A 1 1.25 -37.37 -0.85
CA MET A 1 2.23 -38.18 -0.09
C MET A 1 2.29 -37.63 1.32
N LYS A 2 1.85 -38.41 2.31
CA LYS A 2 1.79 -38.02 3.73
C LYS A 2 3.09 -38.46 4.42
N ARG A 3 3.73 -37.57 5.19
CA ARG A 3 4.70 -37.98 6.22
C ARG A 3 4.37 -37.29 7.54
N SER A 4 4.02 -38.15 8.49
CA SER A 4 3.69 -37.87 9.88
C SER A 4 4.94 -37.92 10.73
N TRP A 5 5.14 -36.98 11.64
CA TRP A 5 6.05 -37.14 12.78
C TRP A 5 5.22 -37.16 14.07
N ARG A 6 5.25 -38.32 14.73
CA ARG A 6 4.82 -38.53 16.12
C ARG A 6 6.08 -38.81 16.93
N ILE A 7 6.28 -38.10 18.04
CA ILE A 7 7.13 -38.57 19.15
C ILE A 7 6.29 -38.55 20.43
N LEU A 8 6.45 -39.64 21.17
CA LEU A 8 5.73 -40.10 22.35
C LEU A 8 6.11 -39.34 23.63
N ALA A 9 5.16 -39.38 24.56
CA ALA A 9 5.21 -38.90 25.94
C ALA A 9 6.03 -39.79 26.90
N ALA A 10 6.38 -39.23 28.07
CA ALA A 10 6.30 -39.95 29.35
C ALA A 10 6.21 -38.97 30.56
N PRO A 11 5.61 -39.39 31.71
CA PRO A 11 5.13 -38.52 32.79
C PRO A 11 5.84 -38.71 34.16
N GLY A 12 5.48 -37.85 35.13
CA GLY A 12 5.77 -38.00 36.57
C GLY A 12 6.39 -36.72 37.14
N GLY A 13 6.03 -36.18 38.30
CA GLY A 13 5.17 -36.58 39.41
C GLY A 13 5.46 -35.61 40.58
N CYS A 14 4.44 -35.36 41.40
CA CYS A 14 4.34 -34.40 42.52
C CYS A 14 5.54 -34.23 43.48
N ALA A 15 5.75 -33.01 43.97
CA ALA A 15 5.82 -32.70 45.41
C ALA A 15 5.82 -31.17 45.65
N ALA A 16 4.96 -30.72 46.56
CA ALA A 16 4.87 -29.36 47.05
C ALA A 16 5.88 -29.08 48.18
N LEU A 17 6.36 -27.85 48.29
CA LEU A 17 6.77 -27.29 49.58
C LEU A 17 6.48 -25.78 49.62
N LEU A 18 5.60 -25.40 50.54
CA LEU A 18 5.33 -24.04 50.99
C LEU A 18 6.55 -23.47 51.73
N LEU A 19 6.90 -22.22 51.44
CA LEU A 19 7.54 -21.33 52.41
C LEU A 19 7.14 -19.88 52.09
N VAL A 20 6.35 -19.32 53.00
CA VAL A 20 5.92 -17.93 53.06
C VAL A 20 6.95 -17.15 53.86
N THR A 21 7.52 -16.11 53.27
CA THR A 21 7.94 -14.89 53.99
C THR A 21 7.90 -13.71 53.02
N GLY A 22 7.08 -12.72 53.34
CA GLY A 22 6.81 -11.58 52.47
C GLY A 22 7.93 -10.55 52.41
N LEU A 23 7.94 -9.77 51.34
CA LEU A 23 8.55 -8.45 51.26
C LEU A 23 7.95 -7.70 50.05
N LEU A 24 7.35 -6.54 50.37
CA LEU A 24 7.25 -5.32 49.58
C LEU A 24 6.62 -5.37 48.17
N THR A 25 5.49 -4.67 48.10
CA THR A 25 4.84 -4.09 46.92
C THR A 25 5.84 -3.43 45.96
N GLN A 26 5.93 -3.94 44.74
CA GLN A 26 6.34 -3.16 43.57
C GLN A 26 5.36 -3.46 42.43
N ALA A 27 4.61 -2.43 42.02
CA ALA A 27 3.85 -2.45 40.78
C ALA A 27 4.82 -2.68 39.62
N PRO A 28 4.50 -3.53 38.62
CA PRO A 28 5.27 -3.54 37.39
C PRO A 28 5.04 -2.20 36.69
N ALA A 29 6.05 -1.34 36.71
CA ALA A 29 6.14 -0.27 35.73
C ALA A 29 6.18 -0.96 34.37
N LEU A 30 5.10 -0.83 33.61
CA LEU A 30 5.10 -1.08 32.18
C LEU A 30 6.17 -0.14 31.59
N ALA A 31 7.37 -0.67 31.39
CA ALA A 31 8.33 -0.06 30.49
C ALA A 31 7.68 -0.14 29.11
N ALA A 32 7.05 0.97 28.69
CA ALA A 32 6.74 1.18 27.30
C ALA A 32 8.05 0.98 26.54
N ALA A 33 8.14 -0.13 25.81
CA ALA A 33 9.19 -0.32 24.83
C ALA A 33 8.97 0.78 23.80
N ALA A 34 9.66 1.91 23.99
CA ALA A 34 9.80 2.90 22.95
C ALA A 34 10.50 2.18 21.80
N SER A 35 9.76 1.89 20.74
CA SER A 35 10.34 1.52 19.46
C SER A 35 11.43 2.55 19.15
N PRO A 36 12.64 2.13 18.74
CA PRO A 36 13.63 3.08 18.32
C PRO A 36 13.02 3.88 17.17
N ALA A 37 12.87 5.19 17.38
CA ALA A 37 12.58 6.11 16.29
C ALA A 37 13.71 5.94 15.28
N VAL A 38 13.40 5.34 14.13
CA VAL A 38 14.31 5.28 13.00
C VAL A 38 14.61 6.74 12.67
N THR A 39 15.83 7.15 12.97
CA THR A 39 16.27 8.51 12.67
C THR A 39 16.28 8.61 11.16
N ALA A 40 15.40 9.45 10.59
CA ALA A 40 15.34 9.69 9.15
C ALA A 40 16.78 9.88 8.63
N ALA A 41 17.21 9.00 7.75
CA ALA A 41 18.54 9.05 7.18
C ALA A 41 18.76 10.46 6.60
N ARG A 42 19.90 11.07 6.89
CA ARG A 42 20.28 12.34 6.26
C ARG A 42 20.38 12.07 4.76
N ALA A 43 19.34 12.43 4.00
CA ALA A 43 19.30 12.29 2.55
C ALA A 43 20.50 13.03 1.95
N LEU A 44 21.47 12.27 1.44
CA LEU A 44 22.42 12.80 0.46
C LEU A 44 21.61 13.13 -0.80
N PRO A 45 22.01 14.10 -1.64
CA PRO A 45 21.29 14.37 -2.88
C PRO A 45 21.35 13.11 -3.75
N GLY A 46 20.29 12.30 -3.72
CA GLY A 46 20.15 11.05 -4.43
C GLY A 46 19.63 11.30 -5.82
N GLY A 47 19.94 12.47 -6.42
CA GLY A 47 19.30 12.96 -7.64
C GLY A 47 17.86 13.46 -7.44
N ASP A 48 17.22 13.04 -6.36
CA ASP A 48 15.96 13.54 -5.82
C ASP A 48 16.12 14.92 -5.19
N GLY A 49 15.02 15.66 -5.15
CA GLY A 49 14.99 16.96 -4.51
C GLY A 49 13.57 17.39 -4.18
N PRO A 50 13.37 18.22 -3.14
CA PRO A 50 14.37 18.65 -2.15
C PRO A 50 14.82 17.50 -1.22
N PRO A 51 15.85 17.71 -0.38
CA PRO A 51 16.28 16.69 0.58
C PRO A 51 15.14 16.16 1.43
N GLY A 52 15.06 14.83 1.55
CA GLY A 52 13.96 14.14 2.22
C GLY A 52 13.04 13.42 1.25
N PHE A 53 13.00 13.85 -0.02
CA PHE A 53 12.33 13.09 -1.08
C PHE A 53 13.23 11.99 -1.63
N TRP A 54 12.60 10.93 -2.12
CA TRP A 54 13.22 9.78 -2.74
C TRP A 54 12.49 9.39 -4.00
N TRP A 55 13.24 9.01 -5.02
CA TRP A 55 12.68 8.33 -6.18
C TRP A 55 12.28 6.89 -5.85
N GLY A 56 11.19 6.42 -6.42
CA GLY A 56 10.82 5.01 -6.33
C GLY A 56 10.17 4.51 -7.61
N THR A 57 9.79 3.25 -7.57
CA THR A 57 8.90 2.65 -8.56
C THR A 57 7.87 1.79 -7.89
N ASP A 58 6.82 1.46 -8.61
CA ASP A 58 5.81 0.52 -8.15
C ASP A 58 5.45 -0.50 -9.23
N SER A 59 4.64 -1.48 -8.83
CA SER A 59 4.02 -2.42 -9.76
C SER A 59 5.01 -3.29 -10.55
N TRP A 60 5.09 -3.14 -11.87
CA TRP A 60 5.85 -4.05 -12.74
C TRP A 60 7.36 -3.81 -12.66
N PRO A 61 8.18 -4.85 -12.88
CA PRO A 61 9.63 -4.72 -12.79
C PRO A 61 10.20 -3.63 -13.69
N VAL A 62 11.10 -2.83 -13.13
CA VAL A 62 12.00 -1.94 -13.88
C VAL A 62 13.44 -2.48 -13.85
N THR A 63 14.19 -2.29 -14.93
CA THR A 63 15.58 -2.75 -14.98
C THR A 63 16.48 -1.78 -14.20
N VAL A 64 16.66 -2.05 -12.91
CA VAL A 64 17.62 -1.32 -12.06
C VAL A 64 19.06 -1.73 -12.40
N PRO A 65 19.90 -0.83 -12.94
CA PRO A 65 21.22 -1.19 -13.45
C PRO A 65 22.26 -1.38 -12.33
N GLY A 66 23.27 -2.21 -12.61
CA GLY A 66 24.48 -2.30 -11.79
C GLY A 66 24.32 -3.15 -10.52
N GLY A 67 25.01 -2.74 -9.45
CA GLY A 67 25.01 -3.41 -8.15
C GLY A 67 24.98 -2.39 -7.01
N ALA A 68 24.68 -2.86 -5.81
CA ALA A 68 24.41 -2.00 -4.66
C ALA A 68 25.59 -1.04 -4.30
N PRO A 69 25.31 0.20 -3.85
CA PRO A 69 23.98 0.80 -3.75
C PRO A 69 23.38 1.03 -5.13
N TYR A 70 22.11 0.70 -5.28
CA TYR A 70 21.40 0.75 -6.55
C TYR A 70 21.05 2.21 -6.90
N SER A 71 20.79 2.41 -8.19
CA SER A 71 20.46 3.72 -8.73
C SER A 71 19.15 3.66 -9.48
N MET A 72 18.34 4.72 -9.36
CA MET A 72 17.15 4.84 -10.17
C MET A 72 17.51 4.63 -11.64
N PRO A 73 16.77 3.75 -12.33
CA PRO A 73 16.98 3.61 -13.74
C PRO A 73 16.61 4.93 -14.44
N PHE A 74 17.40 5.30 -15.45
CA PHE A 74 17.22 6.47 -16.32
C PHE A 74 17.38 7.88 -15.71
N LEU A 75 16.93 8.12 -14.48
CA LEU A 75 17.09 9.40 -13.77
C LEU A 75 18.49 9.55 -13.16
N GLY A 76 19.13 8.41 -12.89
CA GLY A 76 20.29 8.35 -12.00
C GLY A 76 19.89 8.69 -10.56
N GLY A 77 20.88 8.81 -9.67
CA GLY A 77 20.58 9.01 -8.26
C GLY A 77 20.39 7.70 -7.50
N ALA A 78 19.83 7.73 -6.28
CA ALA A 78 19.62 6.53 -5.47
C ALA A 78 18.30 5.86 -5.84
N TYR A 79 18.25 4.52 -5.87
CA TYR A 79 16.97 3.83 -5.96
C TYR A 79 16.30 3.83 -4.59
N GLY A 80 15.33 4.70 -4.40
CA GLY A 80 14.85 5.08 -3.08
C GLY A 80 13.71 4.21 -2.54
N GLY A 81 12.90 3.58 -3.38
CA GLY A 81 11.84 2.70 -2.89
C GLY A 81 11.16 1.86 -3.95
N TYR A 82 10.49 0.82 -3.50
CA TYR A 82 9.66 -0.04 -4.34
C TYR A 82 8.34 -0.39 -3.64
N ILE A 83 7.18 -0.12 -4.24
CA ILE A 83 5.88 -0.53 -3.69
C ILE A 83 5.20 -1.55 -4.62
N GLY A 84 5.01 -2.79 -4.16
CA GLY A 84 4.47 -3.86 -5.03
C GLY A 84 3.02 -4.25 -4.74
N MET A 85 2.30 -4.69 -5.77
CA MET A 85 0.97 -5.32 -5.61
C MET A 85 1.14 -6.69 -4.99
N THR A 86 0.84 -6.81 -3.71
CA THR A 86 0.94 -8.10 -3.01
C THR A 86 -0.31 -8.96 -3.15
N GLY A 87 -1.42 -8.34 -3.55
CA GLY A 87 -2.66 -9.02 -3.86
C GLY A 87 -3.73 -8.10 -4.44
N ASN A 88 -4.81 -8.72 -4.90
CA ASN A 88 -6.00 -8.04 -5.39
C ASN A 88 -7.27 -8.85 -5.13
N TRP A 89 -8.42 -8.18 -5.14
CA TRP A 89 -9.73 -8.80 -4.90
C TRP A 89 -10.03 -9.97 -5.85
N ALA A 90 -9.71 -9.84 -7.14
CA ALA A 90 -10.09 -10.84 -8.15
C ALA A 90 -9.23 -12.11 -8.04
N TYR A 91 -7.94 -11.94 -7.79
CA TYR A 91 -7.00 -13.01 -7.45
C TYR A 91 -7.47 -13.77 -6.21
N TRP A 92 -7.80 -13.03 -5.15
CA TRP A 92 -8.26 -13.62 -3.90
C TRP A 92 -9.56 -14.41 -4.06
N LEU A 93 -10.53 -13.88 -4.80
CA LEU A 93 -11.79 -14.57 -5.07
C LEU A 93 -11.66 -15.70 -6.11
N GLY A 94 -10.47 -15.93 -6.68
CA GLY A 94 -10.21 -17.03 -7.60
C GLY A 94 -10.73 -16.80 -9.02
N CYS A 95 -10.90 -15.54 -9.45
CA CYS A 95 -11.37 -15.20 -10.79
C CYS A 95 -10.34 -15.54 -11.87
N SER A 96 -10.65 -16.40 -12.83
CA SER A 96 -9.66 -16.81 -13.85
C SER A 96 -9.28 -15.70 -14.84
N GLY A 97 -8.13 -15.86 -15.50
CA GLY A 97 -7.75 -15.08 -16.68
C GLY A 97 -6.77 -13.95 -16.35
N GLN A 98 -6.87 -12.84 -17.07
CA GLN A 98 -5.98 -11.69 -16.86
C GLN A 98 -6.17 -11.04 -15.48
N ALA A 99 -7.29 -11.31 -14.80
CA ALA A 99 -7.58 -10.93 -13.41
C ALA A 99 -6.61 -11.51 -12.36
N HIS A 100 -5.84 -12.55 -12.72
CA HIS A 100 -4.92 -13.28 -11.83
C HIS A 100 -3.48 -12.77 -11.89
N PHE A 101 -3.26 -11.51 -12.25
CA PHE A 101 -1.93 -10.93 -12.19
C PHE A 101 -1.63 -10.38 -10.78
N LEU A 102 -0.34 -10.37 -10.44
CA LEU A 102 0.21 -9.60 -9.34
C LEU A 102 1.32 -8.76 -9.95
N ALA A 103 1.20 -7.44 -9.86
CA ALA A 103 2.24 -6.52 -10.26
C ALA A 103 3.28 -6.40 -9.12
N PHE A 104 4.14 -7.42 -9.02
CA PHE A 104 5.18 -7.51 -8.01
C PHE A 104 6.51 -7.96 -8.60
N SER A 105 7.59 -7.23 -8.29
CA SER A 105 8.96 -7.56 -8.64
C SER A 105 9.76 -7.91 -7.40
N ALA A 106 10.10 -9.20 -7.25
CA ALA A 106 10.97 -9.64 -6.16
C ALA A 106 12.40 -9.06 -6.27
N ALA A 107 12.83 -8.69 -7.49
CA ALA A 107 14.14 -8.10 -7.72
C ALA A 107 14.18 -6.66 -7.19
N ASP A 108 13.24 -5.83 -7.64
CA ASP A 108 13.11 -4.42 -7.27
C ASP A 108 12.89 -4.28 -5.76
N TYR A 109 12.03 -5.14 -5.20
CA TYR A 109 11.84 -5.31 -3.76
C TYR A 109 13.17 -5.52 -3.02
N ALA A 110 13.95 -6.53 -3.42
CA ALA A 110 15.24 -6.83 -2.78
C ALA A 110 16.28 -5.72 -2.96
N GLN A 111 16.22 -4.99 -4.08
CA GLN A 111 17.14 -3.87 -4.37
C GLN A 111 16.82 -2.66 -3.50
N ALA A 112 15.55 -2.26 -3.40
CA ALA A 112 15.09 -1.19 -2.51
C ALA A 112 15.40 -1.52 -1.04
N HIS A 113 15.11 -2.75 -0.61
CA HIS A 113 15.46 -3.26 0.71
C HIS A 113 16.97 -3.15 0.99
N THR A 114 17.80 -3.56 0.04
CA THR A 114 19.26 -3.51 0.18
C THR A 114 19.75 -2.08 0.36
N ASP A 115 19.25 -1.14 -0.44
CA ASP A 115 19.61 0.27 -0.34
C ASP A 115 19.19 0.88 1.00
N TYR A 116 18.00 0.53 1.50
CA TYR A 116 17.50 1.00 2.79
C TYR A 116 18.29 0.41 3.96
N VAL A 117 18.37 -0.92 4.07
CA VAL A 117 18.95 -1.59 5.23
C VAL A 117 20.47 -1.50 5.26
N SER A 118 21.14 -1.71 4.13
CA SER A 118 22.61 -1.81 4.07
C SER A 118 23.29 -0.47 3.83
N TYR A 119 22.65 0.43 3.07
CA TYR A 119 23.24 1.70 2.65
C TYR A 119 22.55 2.93 3.25
N HIS A 120 21.44 2.75 3.96
CA HIS A 120 20.66 3.81 4.59
C HIS A 120 20.22 4.88 3.58
N ARG A 121 19.75 4.43 2.42
CA ARG A 121 19.21 5.25 1.34
C ARG A 121 17.77 4.85 1.05
N GLY A 122 16.92 5.84 0.80
CA GLY A 122 15.53 5.56 0.48
C GLY A 122 14.65 5.25 1.68
N VAL A 123 13.52 4.65 1.35
CA VAL A 123 12.41 4.27 2.22
C VAL A 123 12.22 2.75 2.27
N GLY A 124 12.97 2.01 1.43
CA GLY A 124 12.90 0.55 1.34
C GLY A 124 11.75 0.05 0.49
N ASP A 125 11.33 -1.17 0.76
CA ASP A 125 10.21 -1.81 0.08
C ASP A 125 8.87 -1.66 0.82
N GLY A 126 7.77 -1.66 0.07
CA GLY A 126 6.41 -1.52 0.54
C GLY A 126 5.43 -2.39 -0.24
N ALA A 127 4.16 -2.35 0.18
CA ALA A 127 3.10 -3.15 -0.44
C ALA A 127 1.80 -2.37 -0.58
N TYR A 128 1.09 -2.67 -1.66
CA TYR A 128 -0.29 -2.26 -1.86
C TYR A 128 -1.21 -3.45 -2.14
N TRP A 129 -2.50 -3.22 -1.92
CA TRP A 129 -3.59 -4.16 -2.18
C TRP A 129 -4.60 -3.52 -3.14
N PHE A 130 -4.82 -4.16 -4.28
CA PHE A 130 -5.78 -3.68 -5.28
C PHE A 130 -7.22 -4.00 -4.85
N MET A 131 -7.91 -2.98 -4.35
CA MET A 131 -9.21 -3.15 -3.73
C MET A 131 -10.32 -3.37 -4.75
N GLY A 132 -11.24 -4.25 -4.40
CA GLY A 132 -12.56 -4.34 -5.02
C GLY A 132 -13.54 -3.53 -4.19
N GLY A 133 -14.33 -2.67 -4.83
CA GLY A 133 -15.41 -1.97 -4.15
C GLY A 133 -16.56 -2.91 -3.76
N PRO A 134 -17.59 -2.40 -3.08
CA PRO A 134 -18.74 -3.20 -2.61
C PRO A 134 -19.42 -3.97 -3.74
N GLY A 135 -19.43 -3.44 -4.96
CA GLY A 135 -20.11 -4.04 -6.10
C GLY A 135 -19.53 -5.37 -6.58
N VAL A 136 -18.33 -5.77 -6.13
CA VAL A 136 -17.76 -7.10 -6.35
C VAL A 136 -17.76 -7.98 -5.10
N ASP A 137 -18.35 -7.55 -3.98
CA ASP A 137 -18.55 -8.43 -2.82
C ASP A 137 -19.51 -9.60 -3.20
N PRO A 138 -19.10 -10.87 -3.06
CA PRO A 138 -20.01 -12.03 -3.18
C PRO A 138 -21.29 -11.96 -2.32
N HIS A 139 -21.31 -11.10 -1.30
CA HIS A 139 -22.35 -10.94 -0.31
C HIS A 139 -23.06 -9.58 -0.37
N TYR A 140 -22.85 -8.82 -1.46
CA TYR A 140 -23.43 -7.50 -1.63
C TYR A 140 -24.92 -7.44 -1.30
N ASN A 141 -25.28 -6.56 -0.38
CA ASN A 141 -26.66 -6.23 -0.03
C ASN A 141 -26.94 -4.73 0.00
N GLY A 142 -25.94 -3.91 -0.32
CA GLY A 142 -26.06 -2.45 -0.46
C GLY A 142 -26.13 -1.72 0.87
N THR A 143 -25.74 -2.36 1.98
CA THR A 143 -25.68 -1.70 3.30
C THR A 143 -24.25 -1.35 3.67
N ALA A 144 -24.08 -0.23 4.37
CA ALA A 144 -22.78 0.18 4.89
C ALA A 144 -22.16 -0.86 5.82
N ALA A 145 -22.96 -1.59 6.60
CA ALA A 145 -22.45 -2.61 7.52
C ALA A 145 -21.83 -3.81 6.78
N GLU A 146 -22.41 -4.20 5.64
CA GLU A 146 -21.87 -5.27 4.81
C GLU A 146 -20.61 -4.81 4.06
N ALA A 147 -20.66 -3.65 3.41
CA ALA A 147 -19.47 -3.07 2.77
C ALA A 147 -18.31 -2.87 3.75
N TYR A 148 -18.59 -2.45 4.99
CA TYR A 148 -17.57 -2.38 6.04
C TYR A 148 -16.94 -3.74 6.34
N ALA A 149 -17.75 -4.82 6.41
CA ALA A 149 -17.22 -6.16 6.59
C ALA A 149 -16.41 -6.64 5.38
N TRP A 150 -16.77 -6.23 4.17
CA TRP A 150 -16.00 -6.48 2.95
C TRP A 150 -14.60 -5.86 3.04
N GLY A 151 -14.51 -4.58 3.41
CA GLY A 151 -13.23 -3.90 3.62
C GLY A 151 -12.37 -4.56 4.69
N GLN A 152 -12.98 -4.98 5.80
CA GLN A 152 -12.27 -5.75 6.83
C GLN A 152 -11.69 -7.07 6.29
N ALA A 153 -12.46 -7.77 5.44
CA ALA A 153 -12.03 -9.03 4.86
C ALA A 153 -10.88 -8.83 3.85
N GLN A 154 -10.94 -7.77 3.04
CA GLN A 154 -9.83 -7.35 2.16
C GLN A 154 -8.57 -7.01 2.97
N ALA A 155 -8.68 -6.22 4.03
CA ALA A 155 -7.54 -5.89 4.90
C ALA A 155 -6.94 -7.12 5.59
N ALA A 156 -7.77 -8.04 6.08
CA ALA A 156 -7.32 -9.30 6.67
C ALA A 156 -6.49 -10.10 5.66
N ARG A 157 -6.94 -10.13 4.40
CA ARG A 157 -6.22 -10.81 3.34
C ARG A 157 -4.91 -10.09 2.98
N ALA A 158 -4.93 -8.78 2.80
CA ALA A 158 -3.76 -7.97 2.50
C ALA A 158 -2.66 -8.17 3.57
N LEU A 159 -3.03 -8.08 4.85
CA LEU A 159 -2.11 -8.34 5.96
C LEU A 159 -1.56 -9.77 5.98
N SER A 160 -2.37 -10.75 5.57
CA SER A 160 -1.92 -12.14 5.46
C SER A 160 -0.92 -12.34 4.31
N ASP A 161 -1.08 -11.64 3.20
CA ASP A 161 -0.22 -11.79 2.02
C ASP A 161 1.16 -11.15 2.24
N ILE A 162 1.23 -10.11 3.07
CA ILE A 162 2.50 -9.50 3.48
C ILE A 162 3.11 -10.13 4.73
N ALA A 163 2.39 -11.03 5.42
CA ALA A 163 2.89 -11.64 6.64
C ALA A 163 4.14 -12.47 6.39
N GLY A 164 5.23 -12.14 7.08
CA GLY A 164 6.50 -12.86 7.00
C GLY A 164 7.45 -12.35 5.91
N GLN A 165 7.08 -11.29 5.18
CA GLN A 165 8.02 -10.50 4.38
C GLN A 165 8.56 -9.35 5.25
N PRO A 166 9.87 -9.05 5.21
CA PRO A 166 10.41 -7.89 5.88
C PRO A 166 10.04 -6.63 5.09
N ILE A 167 8.84 -6.09 5.32
CA ILE A 167 8.44 -4.81 4.72
C ILE A 167 9.06 -3.66 5.51
N ASP A 168 9.84 -2.84 4.81
CA ASP A 168 10.52 -1.68 5.38
C ASP A 168 9.57 -0.47 5.54
N TYR A 169 8.72 -0.25 4.54
CA TYR A 169 7.83 0.90 4.48
C TYR A 169 6.65 0.73 5.46
N PRO A 170 6.39 1.70 6.36
CA PRO A 170 5.45 1.50 7.47
C PRO A 170 3.97 1.66 7.06
N VAL A 171 3.67 1.88 5.79
CA VAL A 171 2.30 2.12 5.28
C VAL A 171 1.89 0.98 4.36
N VAL A 172 0.71 0.42 4.61
CA VAL A 172 0.02 -0.47 3.67
C VAL A 172 -0.99 0.34 2.88
N TRP A 173 -0.92 0.22 1.55
CA TRP A 173 -1.72 1.02 0.64
C TRP A 173 -2.96 0.28 0.15
N MET A 174 -4.11 0.93 0.29
CA MET A 174 -5.33 0.62 -0.46
C MET A 174 -5.19 1.20 -1.86
N ASP A 175 -5.13 0.37 -2.89
CA ASP A 175 -5.18 0.86 -4.25
C ASP A 175 -6.64 0.88 -4.71
N ILE A 176 -7.16 2.11 -4.86
CA ILE A 176 -8.53 2.43 -5.24
C ILE A 176 -8.48 3.28 -6.51
N GLU A 177 -8.42 2.62 -7.66
CA GLU A 177 -8.31 3.32 -8.95
C GLU A 177 -9.34 2.85 -10.00
N LEU A 178 -9.40 3.63 -11.08
CA LEU A 178 -10.15 3.35 -12.30
C LEU A 178 -9.27 3.67 -13.53
N PRO A 179 -9.34 2.87 -14.61
CA PRO A 179 -10.13 1.65 -14.75
C PRO A 179 -9.61 0.52 -13.85
N GLY A 180 -10.54 -0.32 -13.40
CA GLY A 180 -10.22 -1.51 -12.65
C GLY A 180 -9.74 -2.68 -13.52
N ILE A 181 -9.64 -3.85 -12.90
CA ILE A 181 -9.14 -5.07 -13.57
C ILE A 181 -10.29 -5.95 -14.04
N THR A 182 -10.03 -6.76 -15.06
CA THR A 182 -11.00 -7.82 -15.41
C THR A 182 -11.27 -8.70 -14.19
N PRO A 183 -12.48 -9.24 -14.03
CA PRO A 183 -13.64 -9.12 -14.93
C PRO A 183 -14.54 -7.89 -14.68
N ALA A 184 -14.29 -7.11 -13.64
CA ALA A 184 -15.06 -5.90 -13.31
C ALA A 184 -14.24 -4.65 -13.64
N PRO A 185 -14.41 -4.03 -14.83
CA PRO A 185 -13.57 -2.91 -15.29
C PRO A 185 -13.64 -1.64 -14.43
N ASP A 186 -14.48 -1.61 -13.40
CA ASP A 186 -14.57 -0.54 -12.40
C ASP A 186 -14.28 -1.04 -10.98
N ASN A 187 -13.74 -2.26 -10.85
CA ASN A 187 -13.50 -2.97 -9.59
C ASN A 187 -14.71 -3.07 -8.66
N GLY A 188 -15.94 -2.82 -9.14
CA GLY A 188 -17.13 -2.76 -8.28
C GLY A 188 -17.33 -1.46 -7.52
N TRP A 189 -16.57 -0.40 -7.82
CA TRP A 189 -16.75 0.93 -7.21
C TRP A 189 -17.92 1.70 -7.80
N THR A 190 -18.26 1.46 -9.08
CA THR A 190 -19.36 2.19 -9.74
C THR A 190 -20.51 1.28 -10.18
N SER A 191 -20.36 -0.03 -10.05
CA SER A 191 -21.33 -1.03 -10.51
C SER A 191 -21.37 -2.23 -9.59
N VAL A 192 -22.56 -2.79 -9.38
CA VAL A 192 -22.77 -4.06 -8.68
C VAL A 192 -22.91 -5.18 -9.68
N TYR A 193 -22.11 -6.23 -9.52
CA TYR A 193 -22.14 -7.39 -10.39
C TYR A 193 -22.97 -8.53 -9.79
N THR A 194 -23.64 -9.31 -10.63
CA THR A 194 -24.38 -10.50 -10.16
C THR A 194 -23.47 -11.58 -9.56
N SER A 195 -22.18 -11.52 -9.86
CA SER A 195 -21.11 -12.30 -9.23
C SER A 195 -19.76 -11.66 -9.53
N PRO A 196 -18.76 -11.75 -8.64
CA PRO A 196 -17.45 -11.11 -8.82
C PRO A 196 -16.70 -11.56 -10.07
N CYS A 197 -16.72 -12.86 -10.40
CA CYS A 197 -15.78 -13.41 -11.40
C CYS A 197 -16.35 -13.57 -12.82
N SER A 198 -17.67 -13.56 -12.98
CA SER A 198 -18.33 -13.81 -14.27
C SER A 198 -19.69 -13.13 -14.37
N GLY A 199 -19.97 -12.21 -13.44
CA GLY A 199 -21.25 -11.54 -13.35
C GLY A 199 -21.43 -10.51 -14.45
N VAL A 200 -22.70 -10.15 -14.65
CA VAL A 200 -23.05 -8.95 -15.42
C VAL A 200 -23.41 -7.85 -14.43
N VAL A 201 -23.31 -6.59 -14.87
CA VAL A 201 -23.77 -5.46 -14.08
C VAL A 201 -25.28 -5.62 -13.81
N SER A 202 -25.64 -5.64 -12.53
CA SER A 202 -27.01 -5.68 -12.01
C SER A 202 -27.51 -4.30 -11.59
N GLN A 203 -26.59 -3.43 -11.17
CA GLN A 203 -26.82 -2.04 -10.80
C GLN A 203 -25.62 -1.21 -11.26
N SER A 204 -25.86 -0.06 -11.89
CA SER A 204 -24.80 0.80 -12.46
C SER A 204 -24.48 2.01 -11.55
N TYR A 205 -24.57 1.82 -10.24
CA TYR A 205 -24.14 2.78 -9.23
C TYR A 205 -23.86 2.05 -7.92
N VAL A 206 -22.96 2.57 -7.09
CA VAL A 206 -22.85 2.25 -5.67
C VAL A 206 -23.00 3.58 -4.91
N PRO A 207 -23.77 3.66 -3.80
CA PRO A 207 -23.82 4.90 -3.03
C PRO A 207 -22.47 5.21 -2.39
N THR A 208 -22.04 6.47 -2.42
CA THR A 208 -20.76 6.95 -1.84
C THR A 208 -20.57 6.54 -0.38
N SER A 209 -21.67 6.45 0.39
CA SER A 209 -21.64 6.05 1.79
C SER A 209 -21.39 4.55 2.00
N VAL A 210 -21.68 3.72 0.99
CA VAL A 210 -21.37 2.28 0.96
C VAL A 210 -19.90 2.09 0.56
N ASP A 211 -19.41 2.78 -0.47
CA ASP A 211 -17.98 2.78 -0.82
C ASP A 211 -17.12 3.26 0.35
N ARG A 212 -17.55 4.34 1.02
CA ARG A 212 -16.85 4.83 2.22
C ARG A 212 -16.85 3.83 3.36
N ALA A 213 -17.90 3.02 3.49
CA ALA A 213 -17.93 2.00 4.54
C ALA A 213 -16.90 0.90 4.28
N ASP A 214 -16.70 0.46 3.03
CA ASP A 214 -15.64 -0.46 2.62
C ASP A 214 -14.25 0.08 2.97
N PHE A 215 -13.95 1.32 2.54
CA PHE A 215 -12.72 2.02 2.92
C PHE A 215 -12.50 2.03 4.44
N ASN A 216 -13.53 2.40 5.22
CA ASN A 216 -13.42 2.45 6.68
C ASN A 216 -13.17 1.06 7.29
N GLY A 217 -13.80 0.02 6.73
CA GLY A 217 -13.60 -1.37 7.16
C GLY A 217 -12.16 -1.82 7.00
N PHE A 218 -11.58 -1.53 5.84
CA PHE A 218 -10.16 -1.81 5.59
C PHE A 218 -9.26 -1.04 6.58
N TRP A 219 -9.48 0.27 6.69
CA TRP A 219 -8.69 1.16 7.54
C TRP A 219 -8.71 0.74 9.01
N ASP A 220 -9.90 0.47 9.55
CA ASP A 220 -10.07 0.07 10.96
C ASP A 220 -9.42 -1.29 11.22
N TYR A 221 -9.53 -2.23 10.29
CA TYR A 221 -8.94 -3.56 10.46
C TYR A 221 -7.42 -3.51 10.50
N VAL A 222 -6.77 -2.81 9.56
CA VAL A 222 -5.30 -2.68 9.53
C VAL A 222 -4.80 -2.02 10.81
N THR A 223 -5.45 -0.93 11.23
CA THR A 223 -5.11 -0.20 12.47
C THR A 223 -5.24 -1.09 13.71
N ALA A 224 -6.25 -1.96 13.77
CA ALA A 224 -6.49 -2.82 14.93
C ALA A 224 -5.63 -4.10 14.97
N HIS A 225 -5.14 -4.57 13.82
CA HIS A 225 -4.52 -5.90 13.70
C HIS A 225 -3.05 -5.89 13.24
N SER A 226 -2.46 -4.71 13.05
CA SER A 226 -1.06 -4.58 12.64
C SER A 226 -0.38 -3.36 13.26
N ALA A 227 0.92 -3.24 13.04
CA ALA A 227 1.68 -2.03 13.34
C ALA A 227 1.75 -1.06 12.15
N TYR A 228 1.19 -1.44 11.00
CA TYR A 228 1.22 -0.61 9.80
C TYR A 228 0.25 0.55 9.91
N LYS A 229 0.67 1.66 9.32
CA LYS A 229 -0.19 2.79 8.98
C LYS A 229 -1.00 2.45 7.73
N VAL A 230 -2.10 3.18 7.52
CA VAL A 230 -2.98 2.99 6.36
C VAL A 230 -2.83 4.15 5.40
N GLY A 231 -2.54 3.81 4.15
CA GLY A 231 -2.52 4.75 3.04
C GLY A 231 -3.52 4.36 1.95
N VAL A 232 -3.81 5.30 1.06
CA VAL A 232 -4.63 5.07 -0.13
C VAL A 232 -3.98 5.67 -1.36
N TYR A 233 -4.08 4.96 -2.46
CA TYR A 233 -3.69 5.36 -3.79
C TYR A 233 -4.93 5.62 -4.67
N SER A 234 -4.96 6.76 -5.36
CA SER A 234 -6.02 7.19 -6.30
C SER A 234 -5.59 8.48 -7.02
N SER A 235 -6.39 8.99 -7.95
CA SER A 235 -6.34 10.41 -8.37
C SER A 235 -7.52 11.21 -7.88
N PRO A 236 -7.47 12.56 -7.87
CA PRO A 236 -8.61 13.40 -7.52
C PRO A 236 -9.85 13.13 -8.36
N GLY A 237 -9.69 12.93 -9.67
CA GLY A 237 -10.79 12.64 -10.58
C GLY A 237 -11.47 11.31 -10.27
N VAL A 238 -10.68 10.24 -10.09
CA VAL A 238 -11.22 8.93 -9.73
C VAL A 238 -11.84 8.93 -8.34
N TRP A 239 -11.15 9.50 -7.36
CA TRP A 239 -11.64 9.60 -5.98
C TRP A 239 -13.00 10.29 -5.91
N ALA A 240 -13.15 11.43 -6.61
CA ALA A 240 -14.40 12.16 -6.68
C ALA A 240 -15.51 11.37 -7.42
N SER A 241 -15.15 10.50 -8.37
CA SER A 241 -16.12 9.67 -9.09
C SER A 241 -16.70 8.55 -8.21
N ILE A 242 -15.92 8.04 -7.25
CA ILE A 242 -16.31 6.95 -6.34
C ILE A 242 -16.96 7.51 -5.08
N PHE A 243 -16.29 8.43 -4.38
CA PHE A 243 -16.72 8.94 -3.07
C PHE A 243 -17.45 10.29 -3.14
N GLY A 244 -17.56 10.90 -4.32
CA GLY A 244 -18.13 12.23 -4.49
C GLY A 244 -17.22 13.35 -3.97
N THR A 245 -17.80 14.54 -3.78
CA THR A 245 -17.12 15.74 -3.25
C THR A 245 -17.62 16.13 -1.86
N GLY A 246 -18.45 15.28 -1.25
CA GLY A 246 -19.05 15.49 0.07
C GLY A 246 -18.18 14.97 1.21
N THR A 247 -18.81 14.66 2.34
CA THR A 247 -18.10 14.16 3.53
C THR A 247 -17.51 12.77 3.34
N ASP A 248 -18.13 11.95 2.50
CA ASP A 248 -17.70 10.56 2.25
C ASP A 248 -16.32 10.49 1.59
N SER A 249 -15.90 11.54 0.89
CA SER A 249 -14.58 11.61 0.27
C SER A 249 -13.49 12.17 1.18
N LEU A 250 -13.78 12.61 2.41
CA LEU A 250 -12.78 13.21 3.30
C LEU A 250 -12.05 12.15 4.16
N ILE A 251 -10.74 12.02 3.99
CA ILE A 251 -9.86 11.05 4.65
C ILE A 251 -8.69 11.75 5.37
N LEU A 252 -9.04 12.68 6.26
CA LEU A 252 -8.13 13.61 6.93
C LEU A 252 -7.01 12.95 7.77
N HIS A 253 -7.09 11.64 8.02
CA HIS A 253 -6.15 10.86 8.83
C HIS A 253 -5.63 9.60 8.11
N THR A 254 -5.67 9.61 6.78
CA THR A 254 -5.13 8.53 5.95
C THR A 254 -4.05 9.09 5.06
N TYR A 255 -2.94 8.36 4.93
CA TYR A 255 -1.86 8.74 4.03
C TYR A 255 -2.30 8.64 2.57
N GLU A 256 -1.81 9.54 1.73
CA GLU A 256 -2.17 9.62 0.32
C GLU A 256 -0.97 9.43 -0.59
N TRP A 257 -1.23 8.65 -1.63
CA TRP A 257 -0.41 8.44 -2.79
C TRP A 257 -1.25 8.84 -4.00
N THR A 258 -0.95 10.00 -4.59
CA THR A 258 -1.68 10.46 -5.78
C THR A 258 -0.98 10.01 -7.05
N TYR A 259 -1.70 9.87 -8.16
CA TYR A 259 -1.07 9.73 -9.47
C TYR A 259 -1.31 10.91 -10.41
N GLU A 260 -2.01 11.97 -9.99
CA GLU A 260 -2.25 13.13 -10.86
C GLU A 260 -1.54 14.41 -10.37
N PRO A 261 -1.05 15.25 -11.30
CA PRO A 261 -0.93 15.02 -12.74
C PRO A 261 0.28 14.13 -13.10
N GLU A 262 0.24 13.47 -14.25
CA GLU A 262 1.35 12.65 -14.77
C GLU A 262 2.11 13.35 -15.91
N THR A 263 3.34 12.91 -16.16
CA THR A 263 4.10 13.24 -17.36
C THR A 263 4.64 11.99 -18.05
N THR A 264 4.75 12.06 -19.38
CA THR A 264 5.45 11.07 -20.20
C THR A 264 6.92 11.43 -20.42
N ASP A 265 7.32 12.67 -20.13
CA ASP A 265 8.71 13.13 -20.26
C ASP A 265 9.46 12.97 -18.93
N TYR A 266 9.74 11.72 -18.56
CA TYR A 266 10.39 11.43 -17.29
C TYR A 266 11.85 11.90 -17.23
N THR A 267 12.52 12.08 -18.36
CA THR A 267 13.91 12.56 -18.39
C THR A 267 14.03 14.08 -18.35
N GLY A 268 13.09 14.79 -18.99
CA GLY A 268 13.08 16.24 -19.08
C GLY A 268 12.29 16.93 -17.98
N ASP A 269 11.29 16.25 -17.42
CA ASP A 269 10.28 16.85 -16.54
C ASP A 269 10.15 16.19 -15.15
N ALA A 270 11.11 15.34 -14.76
CA ALA A 270 11.15 14.74 -13.42
C ALA A 270 10.94 15.77 -12.29
N PRO A 271 10.16 15.44 -11.23
CA PRO A 271 9.72 16.42 -10.26
C PRO A 271 10.83 16.93 -9.32
N TYR A 272 10.49 18.02 -8.62
CA TYR A 272 11.23 18.51 -7.47
C TYR A 272 10.21 18.84 -6.37
N GLY A 273 10.21 18.04 -5.30
CA GLY A 273 9.14 17.99 -4.31
C GLY A 273 7.88 17.45 -4.96
N TRP A 274 6.79 18.20 -4.82
CA TRP A 274 5.49 17.83 -5.37
C TRP A 274 5.19 18.45 -6.74
N CYS A 275 6.19 18.95 -7.48
CA CYS A 275 5.95 19.63 -8.76
C CYS A 275 6.89 19.16 -9.86
N LEU A 276 6.37 18.99 -11.08
CA LEU A 276 7.18 18.79 -12.28
C LEU A 276 8.00 20.06 -12.60
N LYS A 277 9.10 19.94 -13.35
CA LYS A 277 9.97 21.08 -13.69
C LYS A 277 9.30 22.12 -14.58
N SER A 278 8.46 21.66 -15.50
CA SER A 278 7.79 22.44 -16.53
C SER A 278 6.28 22.20 -16.58
N GLY A 279 5.74 21.45 -15.62
CA GLY A 279 4.35 21.02 -15.55
C GLY A 279 3.62 21.40 -14.26
N GLY A 280 2.60 20.61 -13.92
CA GLY A 280 1.77 20.77 -12.73
C GLY A 280 2.41 20.21 -11.46
N CYS A 281 1.66 20.31 -10.36
CA CYS A 281 2.04 19.76 -9.06
C CYS A 281 1.06 18.67 -8.64
N ALA A 282 1.54 17.69 -7.86
CA ALA A 282 0.75 16.63 -7.27
C ALA A 282 -0.54 17.19 -6.66
N GLU A 283 -1.67 16.63 -7.11
CA GLU A 283 -2.98 16.97 -6.62
C GLU A 283 -3.43 15.86 -5.66
N PHE A 284 -3.35 16.18 -4.37
CA PHE A 284 -3.85 15.32 -3.31
C PHE A 284 -5.38 15.36 -3.29
N PHE A 285 -5.97 14.24 -2.92
CA PHE A 285 -7.40 14.04 -2.84
C PHE A 285 -7.80 14.04 -1.36
N GLY A 286 -8.94 13.49 -0.99
CA GLY A 286 -9.23 13.18 0.42
C GLY A 286 -9.33 14.35 1.42
N GLY A 287 -9.17 15.60 0.99
CA GLY A 287 -9.02 16.75 1.88
C GLY A 287 -7.59 16.98 2.38
N GLN A 288 -6.59 16.29 1.82
CA GLN A 288 -5.19 16.53 2.10
C GLN A 288 -4.62 17.62 1.18
N ALA A 289 -3.49 18.18 1.57
CA ALA A 289 -2.69 19.10 0.77
C ALA A 289 -1.23 18.68 0.82
N SER A 290 -0.41 19.18 -0.10
CA SER A 290 1.03 18.85 -0.20
C SER A 290 1.86 19.22 1.04
N SER A 291 1.33 20.08 1.93
CA SER A 291 1.94 20.42 3.21
C SER A 291 1.44 19.56 4.37
N SER A 292 0.50 18.65 4.14
CA SER A 292 -0.02 17.73 5.13
C SER A 292 1.00 16.65 5.45
N ALA A 293 1.02 16.21 6.71
CA ALA A 293 1.79 15.03 7.12
C ALA A 293 1.28 13.73 6.49
N TYR A 294 0.11 13.77 5.84
CA TYR A 294 -0.48 12.63 5.15
C TYR A 294 -0.19 12.58 3.65
N ALA A 295 0.46 13.60 3.08
CA ALA A 295 0.92 13.58 1.69
C ALA A 295 2.27 12.84 1.61
N LEU A 296 2.29 11.58 1.16
CA LEU A 296 3.52 10.75 1.20
C LEU A 296 4.09 10.37 -0.15
N MET A 297 3.25 10.22 -1.18
CA MET A 297 3.72 9.69 -2.44
C MET A 297 2.98 10.28 -3.62
N TRP A 298 3.68 10.36 -4.75
CA TRP A 298 3.11 10.76 -6.01
C TRP A 298 3.71 9.91 -7.12
N GLN A 299 2.86 9.13 -7.79
CA GLN A 299 3.20 8.48 -9.05
C GLN A 299 3.09 9.54 -10.15
N TRP A 300 4.23 9.94 -10.70
CA TRP A 300 4.29 11.11 -11.58
C TRP A 300 4.56 10.74 -13.04
N SER A 301 4.79 9.45 -13.34
CA SER A 301 4.96 8.94 -14.70
C SER A 301 4.68 7.43 -14.78
N GLY A 302 4.09 6.97 -15.89
CA GLY A 302 3.91 5.55 -16.21
C GLY A 302 2.52 4.99 -15.89
N GLY A 303 1.81 5.67 -15.00
CA GLY A 303 0.52 5.31 -14.44
C GLY A 303 -0.68 5.55 -15.35
N GLY A 304 -1.87 5.21 -14.84
CA GLY A 304 -3.15 5.54 -15.49
C GLY A 304 -3.34 4.98 -16.92
N GLY A 305 -2.50 4.04 -17.35
CA GLY A 305 -2.45 3.52 -18.71
C GLY A 305 -1.68 4.41 -19.71
N VAL A 306 -0.87 5.35 -19.23
CA VAL A 306 -0.08 6.26 -20.06
C VAL A 306 1.36 5.75 -20.20
N PRO A 307 1.77 5.31 -21.41
CA PRO A 307 3.10 4.77 -21.60
C PRO A 307 4.18 5.85 -21.52
N ASN A 308 5.17 5.65 -20.64
CA ASN A 308 6.40 6.44 -20.63
C ASN A 308 7.55 5.77 -21.43
N GLY A 309 7.35 4.54 -21.92
CA GLY A 309 8.31 3.83 -22.77
C GLY A 309 9.54 3.29 -22.03
N ILE A 310 9.55 3.32 -20.70
CA ILE A 310 10.59 2.69 -19.88
C ILE A 310 10.53 1.18 -20.06
N ASP A 311 11.67 0.58 -20.43
CA ASP A 311 11.89 -0.87 -20.62
C ASP A 311 10.86 -1.61 -21.50
N GLY A 312 10.08 -0.88 -22.31
CA GLY A 312 8.97 -1.45 -23.07
C GLY A 312 7.79 -1.95 -22.22
N SER A 313 7.90 -1.88 -20.89
CA SER A 313 6.89 -2.28 -19.90
C SER A 313 6.12 -1.09 -19.30
N ASN A 314 6.58 0.16 -19.51
CA ASN A 314 6.06 1.37 -18.86
C ASN A 314 6.14 1.26 -17.33
N GLY A 315 7.35 1.41 -16.80
CA GLY A 315 7.54 1.41 -15.35
C GLY A 315 6.91 2.64 -14.70
N ASP A 316 6.21 2.42 -13.60
CA ASP A 316 5.62 3.49 -12.81
C ASP A 316 6.71 4.13 -11.94
N LEU A 317 6.80 5.46 -12.00
CA LEU A 317 7.81 6.24 -11.28
C LEU A 317 7.16 7.06 -10.18
N ASP A 318 7.70 6.90 -8.97
CA ASP A 318 7.23 7.59 -7.79
C ASP A 318 8.20 8.63 -7.28
N GLN A 319 7.62 9.62 -6.63
CA GLN A 319 8.28 10.61 -5.80
C GLN A 319 7.74 10.44 -4.38
N ILE A 320 8.61 10.05 -3.45
CA ILE A 320 8.25 9.59 -2.10
C ILE A 320 8.81 10.57 -1.07
N ASP A 321 7.96 11.10 -0.19
CA ASP A 321 8.42 11.85 0.97
C ASP A 321 8.92 10.88 2.07
N GLY A 322 10.24 10.86 2.25
CA GLY A 322 10.96 10.12 3.27
C GLY A 322 10.90 10.74 4.66
N ALA A 323 10.56 12.03 4.77
CA ALA A 323 10.70 12.78 6.01
C ALA A 323 9.44 12.73 6.89
N THR A 324 8.27 12.53 6.30
CA THR A 324 6.96 12.59 6.98
C THR A 324 6.41 11.23 7.40
N GLN A 325 7.18 10.16 7.26
CA GLN A 325 6.77 8.77 7.60
C GLN A 325 6.65 8.48 9.11
N GLY A 326 6.92 9.49 9.97
CA GLY A 326 6.93 9.42 11.44
C GLY A 326 5.57 9.20 12.07
#